data_AF-A0A1A8S4E1-F1
#
_entry.id   AF-A0A1A8S4E1-F1
#
_cell.length_a   1.000
_cell.length_b   1.000
_cell.length_c   1.000
_cell.angle_alpha   90.00
_cell.angle_beta   90.00
_cell.angle_gamma   90.00
#
_symmetry.space_group_name_H-M   'P 1'
#
loop_
_entity.id
_entity.type
_entity.pdbx_description
1 polymer ?
#
loop_
_entity_poly.entity_id
_entity_poly.type
_entity_poly.pdbx_seq_one_letter_code
_entity_poly.pdbx_strand_id
1 'polypeptide(L)'
;CNVTAACTTPESSISSSFRCDAKTCYQEGGRSEFNTSGGSLRIYLSAESIICNHSNQVSWLKNETNLRSFCPKIADVSGVSICQVKTFLFSIGLIIMVSAVITVHLMEKLKKQ
;
A
#
# COMPACT_ATOMS: atom_id res chain seq x y z
N CYS A 1 8.35 -13.43 -5.85
CA CYS A 1 9.57 -13.07 -5.09
C CYS A 1 9.43 -13.73 -3.73
N ASN A 2 10.43 -14.48 -3.27
CA ASN A 2 10.35 -15.17 -1.98
C ASN A 2 11.47 -14.62 -1.10
N VAL A 3 11.13 -14.17 0.10
CA VAL A 3 12.05 -13.59 1.07
C VAL A 3 11.90 -14.36 2.36
N THR A 4 13.02 -14.83 2.92
CA THR A 4 13.02 -15.36 4.29
C THR A 4 13.69 -14.33 5.17
N ALA A 5 13.01 -13.95 6.25
CA ALA A 5 13.56 -13.03 7.23
C ALA A 5 13.64 -13.71 8.59
N ALA A 6 14.69 -13.35 9.33
CA ALA A 6 14.91 -13.80 10.69
C ALA A 6 14.94 -12.59 11.62
N CYS A 7 14.18 -12.67 12.71
CA CYS A 7 14.30 -11.77 13.84
C CYS A 7 15.16 -12.48 14.89
N THR A 8 16.23 -11.83 15.34
CA THR A 8 17.17 -12.42 16.30
C THR A 8 17.37 -11.46 17.46
N THR A 9 17.42 -12.05 18.65
CA THR A 9 17.77 -11.42 19.93
C THR A 9 18.94 -12.21 20.53
N PRO A 10 19.61 -11.71 21.58
CA PRO A 10 20.67 -12.46 22.24
C PRO A 10 20.24 -13.85 22.74
N GLU A 11 18.97 -14.03 23.09
CA GLU A 11 18.46 -15.26 23.71
C GLU A 11 17.62 -16.13 22.77
N SER A 12 17.14 -15.58 21.65
CA SER A 12 16.21 -16.30 20.77
C SER A 12 16.25 -15.83 19.32
N SER A 13 15.87 -16.71 18.40
CA SER A 13 15.74 -16.42 16.97
C SER A 13 14.48 -17.06 16.41
N ILE A 14 13.80 -16.34 15.53
CA ILE A 14 12.61 -16.80 14.81
C ILE A 14 12.71 -16.38 13.36
N SER A 15 12.34 -17.26 12.44
CA SER A 15 12.33 -16.97 11.01
C SER A 15 10.97 -17.21 10.40
N SER A 16 10.69 -16.51 9.31
CA SER A 16 9.49 -16.70 8.52
C SER A 16 9.77 -16.40 7.05
N SER A 17 9.08 -17.15 6.19
CA SER A 17 9.12 -16.97 4.74
C SER A 17 7.95 -16.10 4.30
N PHE A 18 8.21 -15.22 3.35
CA PHE A 18 7.26 -14.28 2.79
C PHE A 18 7.29 -14.45 1.28
N ARG A 19 6.11 -14.53 0.69
CA ARG A 19 5.95 -14.68 -0.75
C ARG A 19 5.20 -13.48 -1.29
N CYS A 20 5.75 -12.88 -2.33
CA CYS A 20 5.22 -11.68 -2.95
C CYS A 20 4.98 -11.87 -4.43
N ASP A 21 3.84 -11.35 -4.86
CA ASP A 21 3.50 -11.16 -6.25
C ASP A 21 3.70 -9.68 -6.65
N ALA A 22 3.16 -9.30 -7.80
CA ALA A 22 3.31 -7.95 -8.34
C ALA A 22 2.47 -6.90 -7.60
N LYS A 23 1.59 -7.28 -6.68
CA LYS A 23 0.66 -6.37 -6.00
C LYS A 23 0.76 -6.44 -4.48
N THR A 24 1.06 -7.61 -3.93
CA THR A 24 1.05 -7.82 -2.48
C THR A 24 2.05 -8.88 -2.05
N CYS A 25 2.23 -8.93 -0.74
CA CYS A 25 3.04 -9.92 -0.05
C CYS A 25 2.17 -10.66 0.96
N TYR A 26 2.51 -11.91 1.22
CA TYR A 26 1.88 -12.72 2.26
C TYR A 26 2.95 -13.50 2.99
N GLN A 27 2.72 -13.67 4.29
CA GLN A 27 3.52 -14.55 5.12
C GLN A 27 3.14 -16.00 4.80
N GLU A 28 4.15 -16.82 4.50
CA GLU A 28 4.01 -18.24 4.26
C GLU A 28 4.00 -18.93 5.62
N GLY A 29 2.79 -19.25 6.07
CA GLY A 29 2.49 -19.54 7.47
C GLY A 29 1.92 -18.32 8.19
N GLY A 30 1.24 -18.54 9.32
CA GLY A 30 0.69 -17.45 10.12
C GLY A 30 1.78 -16.60 10.78
N ARG A 31 1.34 -15.65 11.63
CA ARG A 31 2.22 -14.96 12.56
C ARG A 31 3.04 -15.96 13.36
N SER A 32 4.35 -15.76 13.40
CA SER A 32 5.25 -16.59 14.19
C SER A 32 5.65 -15.84 15.47
N GLU A 33 5.62 -16.54 16.59
CA GLU A 33 5.88 -15.99 17.92
C GLU A 33 6.64 -16.99 18.78
N PHE A 34 7.60 -16.47 19.54
CA PHE A 34 8.43 -17.24 20.46
C PHE A 34 8.46 -16.53 21.82
N ASN A 35 8.12 -17.26 22.88
CA ASN A 35 8.09 -16.72 24.24
C ASN A 35 9.28 -17.26 25.05
N THR A 36 10.00 -16.37 25.71
CA THR A 36 11.08 -16.71 26.64
C THR A 36 10.69 -16.32 28.07
N SER A 37 11.44 -16.81 29.05
CA SER A 37 11.31 -16.38 30.44
C SER A 37 11.72 -14.91 30.56
N GLY A 38 10.76 -14.00 30.39
CA GLY A 38 10.97 -12.56 30.49
C GLY A 38 10.53 -11.75 29.28
N GLY A 39 10.14 -12.38 28.16
CA GLY A 39 9.70 -11.65 26.97
C GLY A 39 9.11 -12.50 25.85
N SER A 40 8.84 -11.84 24.72
CA SER A 40 8.26 -12.38 23.50
C SER A 40 8.98 -11.80 22.28
N LEU A 41 9.31 -12.66 21.32
CA LEU A 41 9.84 -12.29 20.02
C LEU A 41 8.86 -12.71 18.93
N ARG A 42 8.55 -11.81 18.00
CA ARG A 42 7.43 -11.96 17.07
C ARG A 42 7.76 -11.43 15.70
N ILE A 43 7.47 -12.22 14.66
CA ILE A 43 7.70 -11.85 13.27
C ILE A 43 6.40 -11.95 12.48
N TYR A 44 6.03 -10.86 11.79
CA TYR A 44 4.83 -10.82 10.96
C TYR A 44 4.91 -9.79 9.84
N LEU A 45 4.06 -9.99 8.83
CA LEU A 45 3.87 -9.02 7.75
C LEU A 45 2.81 -7.98 8.15
N SER A 46 3.10 -6.70 7.92
CA SER A 46 2.13 -5.61 8.02
C SER A 46 2.21 -4.75 6.78
N ALA A 47 1.14 -4.73 5.98
CA ALA A 47 1.13 -4.16 4.63
C ALA A 47 2.24 -4.77 3.75
N GLU A 48 3.35 -4.07 3.59
CA GLU A 48 4.51 -4.51 2.80
C GLU A 48 5.81 -4.40 3.60
N SER A 49 5.70 -4.41 4.93
CA SER A 49 6.83 -4.37 5.84
C SER A 49 6.87 -5.62 6.70
N ILE A 50 8.06 -6.22 6.83
CA ILE A 50 8.32 -7.23 7.87
C ILE A 50 8.51 -6.49 9.19
N ILE A 51 7.73 -6.89 10.18
CA ILE A 51 7.84 -6.38 11.53
C ILE A 51 8.46 -7.46 12.41
N CYS A 52 9.59 -7.12 13.03
CA CYS A 52 10.16 -7.83 14.16
C CYS A 52 9.80 -7.07 15.43
N ASN A 53 9.00 -7.67 16.31
CA ASN A 53 8.67 -7.07 17.60
C ASN A 53 9.26 -7.92 18.72
N HIS A 54 10.08 -7.29 19.55
CA HIS A 54 10.67 -7.86 20.75
C HIS A 54 10.15 -7.09 21.96
N SER A 55 9.39 -7.75 22.83
CA SER A 55 8.87 -7.16 24.06
C SER A 55 9.36 -7.97 25.23
N ASN A 56 9.72 -7.31 26.32
CA ASN A 56 9.98 -7.93 27.61
C ASN A 56 9.13 -7.21 28.68
N GLN A 57 9.31 -7.56 29.95
CA GLN A 57 8.53 -6.97 31.05
C GLN A 57 8.75 -5.47 31.27
N VAL A 58 9.83 -4.90 30.72
CA VAL A 58 10.30 -3.53 31.00
C VAL A 58 10.42 -2.66 29.76
N SER A 59 10.65 -3.25 28.60
CA SER A 59 10.91 -2.55 27.34
C SER A 59 10.32 -3.29 26.14
N TRP A 60 10.12 -2.54 25.07
CA TRP A 60 9.65 -3.06 23.78
C TRP A 60 10.49 -2.42 22.68
N LEU A 61 10.81 -3.22 21.66
CA LEU A 61 11.58 -2.84 20.50
C LEU A 61 10.89 -3.37 19.25
N LYS A 62 10.51 -2.45 18.36
CA LYS A 62 9.93 -2.78 17.06
C LYS A 62 10.92 -2.40 15.97
N ASN A 63 11.37 -3.39 15.21
CA ASN A 63 12.14 -3.18 13.99
C ASN A 63 11.24 -3.44 12.78
N GLU A 64 11.31 -2.54 11.82
CA GLU A 64 10.52 -2.58 10.60
C GLU A 64 11.45 -2.60 9.40
N THR A 65 11.22 -3.52 8.47
CA THR A 65 12.01 -3.67 7.26
C THR A 65 11.09 -3.74 6.06
N ASN A 66 11.22 -2.76 5.16
CA ASN A 66 10.37 -2.66 3.98
C ASN A 66 10.70 -3.80 3.01
N LEU A 67 9.69 -4.48 2.48
CA LEU A 67 9.91 -5.61 1.60
C LEU A 67 10.19 -5.21 0.14
N ARG A 68 9.81 -4.00 -0.29
CA ARG A 68 10.07 -3.49 -1.64
C ARG A 68 11.55 -3.41 -1.96
N SER A 69 12.40 -3.17 -0.96
CA SER A 69 13.87 -3.16 -1.16
C SER A 69 14.41 -4.54 -1.55
N PHE A 70 13.72 -5.62 -1.16
CA PHE A 70 14.06 -7.00 -1.52
C PHE A 70 13.28 -7.51 -2.73
N CYS A 71 12.04 -7.03 -2.92
CA CYS A 71 11.13 -7.40 -4.00
C CYS A 71 10.68 -6.16 -4.80
N PRO A 72 11.52 -5.64 -5.72
CA PRO A 72 11.21 -4.43 -6.49
C PRO A 72 10.06 -4.60 -7.50
N LYS A 73 9.58 -5.82 -7.71
CA LYS A 73 8.51 -6.15 -8.66
C LYS A 73 7.09 -5.94 -8.12
N ILE A 74 6.92 -5.46 -6.89
CA ILE A 74 5.62 -4.98 -6.41
C ILE A 74 5.34 -3.73 -7.25
N ALA A 75 4.69 -3.95 -8.39
CA ALA A 75 4.40 -2.93 -9.36
C ALA A 75 3.64 -1.84 -8.64
N ASP A 76 4.12 -0.62 -8.82
CA ASP A 76 3.41 0.59 -8.46
C ASP A 76 2.10 0.59 -9.26
N VAL A 77 1.10 -0.14 -8.76
CA VAL A 77 -0.29 0.08 -9.09
C VAL A 77 -0.70 1.34 -8.31
N SER A 78 0.01 2.44 -8.57
CA SER A 78 -0.60 3.75 -8.70
C SER A 78 -1.58 3.67 -9.87
N GLY A 79 -2.59 2.83 -9.67
CA GLY A 79 -3.74 2.72 -10.51
C GLY A 79 -4.33 4.10 -10.51
N VAL A 80 -4.49 4.65 -11.71
CA VAL A 80 -5.44 5.72 -11.96
C VAL A 80 -6.68 5.39 -11.14
N SER A 81 -6.89 6.12 -10.04
CA SER A 81 -7.99 5.85 -9.14
C SER A 81 -9.26 5.88 -9.98
N ILE A 82 -10.15 4.91 -9.82
CA ILE A 82 -11.46 4.93 -10.48
C ILE A 82 -12.18 6.26 -10.21
N CYS A 83 -11.88 6.91 -9.06
CA CYS A 83 -12.32 8.26 -8.75
C CYS A 83 -11.77 9.32 -9.73
N GLN A 84 -10.50 9.24 -10.14
CA GLN A 84 -9.92 10.16 -11.13
C GLN A 84 -10.57 10.01 -12.50
N VAL A 85 -10.87 8.79 -12.94
CA VAL A 85 -11.54 8.54 -14.24
C VAL A 85 -12.95 9.13 -14.24
N LYS A 86 -13.71 8.92 -13.15
CA LYS A 86 -15.05 9.50 -13.00
C LYS A 86 -15.01 11.02 -13.00
N THR A 87 -14.10 11.64 -12.24
CA THR A 87 -13.95 13.10 -12.20
C THR A 87 -13.62 13.67 -13.58
N PHE A 88 -12.75 13.01 -14.33
CA PHE A 88 -12.39 13.43 -15.69
C PHE A 88 -13.57 13.35 -16.67
N LEU A 89 -14.41 12.31 -16.57
CA LEU A 89 -15.62 12.20 -17.40
C LEU A 89 -16.66 13.29 -17.06
N PHE A 90 -16.88 13.58 -15.78
CA PHE A 90 -17.79 14.64 -15.37
C PHE A 90 -17.31 16.02 -15.82
N SER A 91 -16.01 16.32 -15.73
CA SER A 91 -15.48 17.62 -16.13
C SER A 91 -15.60 17.86 -17.64
N ILE A 92 -15.35 16.84 -18.47
CA ILE A 92 -15.55 16.93 -19.93
C ILE A 92 -17.02 17.22 -20.26
N GLY A 93 -17.96 16.52 -19.60
CA GLY A 93 -19.39 16.74 -19.81
C GLY A 93 -19.82 18.18 -19.51
N LEU A 94 -19.34 18.76 -18.40
CA LEU A 94 -19.66 20.14 -18.02
C LEU A 94 -19.11 21.16 -19.04
N ILE A 95 -17.89 20.95 -19.55
CA ILE A 95 -17.28 21.84 -20.55
C ILE A 95 -18.10 21.86 -21.85
N ILE A 96 -18.57 20.69 -22.32
CA ILE A 96 -19.40 20.58 -23.52
C ILE A 96 -20.74 21.30 -23.33
N MET A 97 -21.37 21.15 -22.17
CA MET A 97 -22.64 21.83 -21.85
C MET A 97 -22.48 23.36 -21.85
N VAL A 98 -21.44 23.88 -21.19
CA VAL A 98 -21.19 25.33 -21.11
C VAL A 98 -20.87 25.91 -22.48
N SER A 99 -20.03 25.22 -23.27
CA SER A 99 -19.68 25.68 -24.62
C SER A 99 -20.90 25.72 -25.55
N ALA A 100 -21.78 24.72 -25.52
CA ALA A 100 -23.02 24.73 -26.29
C ALA A 100 -23.92 25.92 -25.94
N VAL A 101 -24.09 26.23 -24.65
CA VAL A 101 -24.89 27.39 -24.18
C VAL A 101 -24.30 28.70 -24.69
N ILE A 102 -22.98 28.89 -24.57
CA ILE A 102 -22.29 30.09 -25.07
C ILE A 102 -22.49 30.23 -26.59
N THR A 103 -22.33 29.13 -27.35
CA THR A 103 -22.52 29.15 -28.80
C THR A 103 -23.94 29.57 -29.18
N VAL A 104 -24.97 29.04 -28.52
CA VAL A 104 -26.36 29.42 -28.79
C VAL A 104 -26.62 30.89 -28.48
N HIS A 105 -26.15 31.38 -27.34
CA HIS A 105 -26.31 32.79 -26.99
C HIS A 105 -25.60 33.74 -27.96
N LEU A 106 -24.39 33.38 -28.42
CA LEU A 106 -23.67 34.15 -29.44
C LEU A 106 -24.42 34.14 -30.78
N MET A 107 -24.93 32.98 -31.22
CA MET A 107 -25.71 32.88 -32.46
C MET A 107 -27.00 33.69 -32.38
N GLU A 108 -27.71 33.69 -31.24
CA GLU A 108 -28.92 34.49 -31.05
C GLU A 108 -28.61 36.00 -31.11
N LYS A 109 -27.50 36.43 -30.52
CA LYS A 109 -27.05 37.83 -30.58
C LYS A 109 -26.65 38.27 -31.99
N LEU A 110 -25.93 37.42 -32.72
CA LEU A 110 -25.53 37.71 -34.11
C LEU A 110 -26.73 37.75 -35.07
N LYS A 111 -27.76 36.93 -34.83
CA LYS A 111 -28.98 36.92 -35.67
C LYS A 111 -29.90 38.12 -35.41
N LYS A 112 -29.75 38.80 -34.27
CA LYS A 112 -30.51 40.01 -33.90
C LYS A 112 -29.84 41.31 -34.36
N GLN A 113 -28.62 41.24 -34.92
CA GLN A 113 -27.90 42.37 -35.50
C GLN A 113 -28.04 42.37 -37.02
#